data_AF-A0A016UH12-F1
#
_entry.id   AF-A0A016UH12-F1
#
_cell.length_a   1.000
_cell.length_b   1.000
_cell.length_c   1.000
_cell.angle_alpha   90.00
_cell.angle_beta   90.00
_cell.angle_gamma   90.00
#
_symmetry.space_group_name_H-M   'P 1'
#
loop_
_entity.id
_entity.type
_entity.pdbx_description
1 polymer ?
#
loop_
_entity_poly.entity_id
_entity_poly.type
_entity_poly.pdbx_seq_one_letter_code
_entity_poly.pdbx_strand_id
1 'polypeptide(L)'
;MFLFAASVVLALSLLQLTAGDAPDCTKQSNEQYPCAKELRELLFKEIPEKMGRNLTYNCTLEDLASVLTYFRDFERTSEKDWLRLTSGMDEVNYTIYTEQTEEYESFSSSSWDEPTYNATLLVDKALEAWSIKLRLMPNRTDFGCNFDNDIVNTIACVYTGKNITFGDPNSAGLPDITF
;
A
#
# COMPACT_ATOMS: atom_id res chain seq x y z
N MET A 1 2.17 -54.17 12.74
CA MET A 1 1.26 -53.04 12.41
C MET A 1 1.64 -51.88 13.31
N PHE A 2 1.42 -50.63 12.87
CA PHE A 2 1.87 -49.34 13.47
C PHE A 2 3.19 -48.78 12.92
N LEU A 3 3.21 -48.53 11.61
CA LEU A 3 4.23 -47.71 10.93
C LEU A 3 3.53 -46.81 9.89
N PHE A 4 2.52 -46.02 10.27
CA PHE A 4 1.87 -45.09 9.32
C PHE A 4 1.32 -43.79 9.92
N ALA A 5 1.69 -43.41 11.15
CA ALA A 5 1.08 -42.25 11.82
C ALA A 5 1.99 -41.02 11.99
N ALA A 6 3.20 -41.01 11.40
CA ALA A 6 4.15 -39.91 11.60
C ALA A 6 4.23 -38.90 10.43
N SER A 7 3.62 -39.19 9.28
CA SER A 7 3.87 -38.39 8.06
C SER A 7 2.84 -37.31 7.74
N VAL A 8 1.74 -37.20 8.50
CA VAL A 8 0.70 -36.18 8.25
C VAL A 8 0.92 -34.91 9.09
N VAL A 9 1.64 -34.98 10.21
CA VAL A 9 1.87 -33.82 11.09
C VAL A 9 2.94 -32.87 10.53
N LEU A 10 3.86 -33.36 9.70
CA LEU A 10 4.91 -32.54 9.09
C LEU A 10 4.42 -31.64 7.93
N ALA A 11 3.26 -31.95 7.33
CA ALA A 11 2.69 -31.15 6.25
C ALA A 11 1.88 -29.95 6.77
N LEU A 12 1.46 -29.94 8.05
CA LEU A 12 0.79 -28.81 8.67
C LEU A 12 1.76 -27.80 9.33
N SER A 13 3.04 -28.14 9.45
CA SER A 13 4.05 -27.24 10.03
C SER A 13 4.48 -26.11 9.09
N LEU A 14 4.22 -26.23 7.78
CA LEU A 14 4.56 -25.23 6.77
C LEU A 14 3.45 -24.18 6.54
N LEU A 15 2.32 -24.31 7.23
CA LEU A 15 1.21 -23.34 7.22
C LEU A 15 1.19 -22.46 8.46
N GLN A 16 2.33 -22.33 9.15
CA GLN A 16 2.58 -21.13 9.94
C GLN A 16 2.91 -19.99 8.97
N LEU A 17 1.91 -19.55 8.20
CA LEU A 17 1.82 -18.14 7.85
C LEU A 17 1.91 -17.42 9.20
N THR A 18 3.10 -16.93 9.52
CA THR A 18 3.22 -15.88 10.50
C THR A 18 2.51 -14.71 9.85
N ALA A 19 1.20 -14.60 10.11
CA ALA A 19 0.48 -13.35 10.01
C ALA A 19 1.13 -12.45 11.06
N GLY A 20 2.30 -11.91 10.71
CA GLY A 20 2.93 -10.85 11.45
C GLY A 20 2.04 -9.62 11.34
N ASP A 21 2.16 -8.73 12.31
CA ASP A 21 1.57 -7.41 12.17
C ASP A 21 2.27 -6.65 11.03
N ALA A 22 1.55 -5.73 10.39
CA ALA A 22 2.17 -4.83 9.43
C ALA A 22 3.27 -4.00 10.14
N PRO A 23 4.38 -3.66 9.45
CA PRO A 23 5.42 -2.83 10.05
C PRO A 23 4.86 -1.46 10.45
N ASP A 24 5.38 -0.92 11.55
CA ASP A 24 5.04 0.41 12.02
C ASP A 24 5.87 1.47 11.27
N CYS A 25 5.29 2.05 10.22
CA CYS A 25 5.94 3.06 9.39
C CYS A 25 5.94 4.47 10.01
N THR A 26 5.22 4.70 11.12
CA THR A 26 5.05 6.03 11.73
C THR A 26 6.34 6.65 12.26
N LYS A 27 7.37 5.83 12.51
CA LYS A 27 8.69 6.29 13.00
C LYS A 27 9.68 6.61 11.89
N GLN A 28 9.43 6.13 10.67
CA GLN A 28 10.30 6.32 9.51
C GLN A 28 9.79 7.43 8.59
N SER A 29 8.47 7.60 8.49
CA SER A 29 7.88 8.63 7.67
C SER A 29 8.16 10.00 8.30
N ASN A 30 8.91 10.87 7.60
CA ASN A 30 8.92 12.31 7.88
C ASN A 30 7.60 12.99 7.44
N GLU A 31 6.60 12.19 7.09
CA GLU A 31 5.34 12.66 6.55
C GLU A 31 4.37 13.12 7.63
N GLN A 32 3.59 14.11 7.24
CA GLN A 32 2.54 14.69 8.09
C GLN A 32 1.32 13.77 8.23
N TYR A 33 1.19 12.74 7.37
CA TYR A 33 0.01 11.87 7.26
C TYR A 33 0.42 10.41 6.96
N PRO A 34 0.88 9.64 7.95
CA PRO A 34 1.16 8.21 7.75
C PRO A 34 -0.13 7.44 7.44
N CYS A 35 -0.01 6.32 6.73
CA CYS A 35 -1.16 5.47 6.45
C CYS A 35 -1.84 5.03 7.76
N ALA A 36 -3.17 5.12 7.80
CA ALA A 36 -3.94 4.70 8.97
C ALA A 36 -3.64 3.24 9.31
N LYS A 37 -3.35 2.96 10.58
CA LYS A 37 -2.88 1.63 11.03
C LYS A 37 -3.82 0.50 10.59
N GLU A 38 -5.12 0.71 10.74
CA GLU A 38 -6.15 -0.27 10.36
C GLU A 38 -6.11 -0.60 8.86
N LEU A 39 -5.93 0.39 7.99
CA LEU A 39 -5.83 0.20 6.54
C LEU A 39 -4.51 -0.49 6.19
N ARG A 40 -3.41 -0.11 6.85
CA ARG A 40 -2.11 -0.76 6.66
C ARG A 40 -2.20 -2.25 6.97
N GLU A 41 -2.81 -2.62 8.09
CA GLU A 41 -2.97 -4.02 8.49
C GLU A 41 -3.85 -4.82 7.50
N LEU A 42 -4.96 -4.23 7.05
CA LEU A 42 -5.84 -4.86 6.05
C LEU A 42 -5.11 -5.06 4.72
N LEU A 43 -4.46 -4.02 4.19
CA LEU A 43 -3.73 -4.08 2.93
C LEU A 43 -2.52 -5.02 2.99
N PHE A 44 -1.83 -5.04 4.14
CA PHE A 44 -0.71 -5.95 4.38
C PHE A 44 -1.11 -7.42 4.25
N LYS A 45 -2.30 -7.74 4.77
CA LYS A 45 -2.85 -9.09 4.71
C LYS A 45 -3.40 -9.43 3.32
N GLU A 46 -4.23 -8.57 2.75
CA GLU A 46 -5.06 -8.95 1.62
C GLU A 46 -4.37 -8.86 0.25
N ILE A 47 -3.43 -7.94 0.06
CA ILE A 47 -2.71 -7.81 -1.21
C ILE A 47 -1.91 -9.09 -1.55
N PRO A 48 -1.09 -9.64 -0.63
CA PRO A 48 -0.42 -10.92 -0.84
C PRO A 48 -1.39 -12.05 -1.21
N GLU A 49 -2.53 -12.14 -0.53
CA GLU A 49 -3.57 -13.14 -0.80
C GLU A 49 -4.16 -12.97 -2.21
N LYS A 50 -4.50 -11.74 -2.63
CA LYS A 50 -5.03 -11.45 -3.98
C LYS A 50 -4.01 -11.72 -5.09
N MET A 51 -2.73 -11.50 -4.81
CA MET A 51 -1.64 -11.78 -5.73
C MET A 51 -1.21 -13.26 -5.71
N GLY A 52 -1.69 -14.05 -4.74
CA GLY A 52 -1.36 -15.46 -4.61
C GLY A 52 0.11 -15.73 -4.25
N ARG A 53 0.75 -14.80 -3.52
CA ARG A 53 2.18 -14.89 -3.15
C ARG A 53 2.53 -13.98 -1.99
N ASN A 54 3.64 -14.27 -1.34
CA ASN A 54 4.16 -13.42 -0.27
C ASN A 54 4.79 -12.15 -0.85
N LEU A 55 4.53 -11.03 -0.19
CA LEU A 55 5.15 -9.74 -0.46
C LEU A 55 5.63 -9.15 0.86
N THR A 56 6.67 -8.33 0.78
CA THR A 56 7.18 -7.57 1.92
C THR A 56 6.57 -6.18 1.92
N TYR A 57 6.08 -5.73 3.08
CA TYR A 57 5.64 -4.34 3.22
C TYR A 57 6.86 -3.45 3.44
N ASN A 58 6.97 -2.37 2.67
CA ASN A 58 8.10 -1.45 2.70
C ASN A 58 7.60 -0.02 2.97
N CYS A 59 7.99 0.55 4.11
CA CYS A 59 7.60 1.91 4.51
C CYS A 59 8.09 2.99 3.55
N THR A 60 9.22 2.76 2.87
CA THR A 60 9.72 3.62 1.78
C THR A 60 8.71 3.73 0.64
N LEU A 61 8.02 2.62 0.33
CA LEU A 61 6.99 2.60 -0.71
C LEU A 61 5.66 3.16 -0.20
N GLU A 62 5.40 3.13 1.10
CA GLU A 62 4.27 3.84 1.73
C GLU A 62 4.45 5.36 1.61
N ASP A 63 5.67 5.88 1.88
CA ASP A 63 6.00 7.29 1.66
C ASP A 63 5.85 7.65 0.18
N LEU A 64 6.34 6.81 -0.75
CA LEU A 64 6.15 7.07 -2.18
C LEU A 64 4.67 7.01 -2.59
N ALA A 65 3.86 6.19 -1.93
CA ALA A 65 2.42 6.12 -2.17
C ALA A 65 1.67 7.37 -1.65
N SER A 66 2.21 8.08 -0.64
CA SER A 66 1.61 9.33 -0.14
C SER A 66 1.52 10.41 -1.20
N VAL A 67 2.53 10.45 -2.08
CA VAL A 67 2.59 11.37 -3.22
C VAL A 67 1.37 11.13 -4.12
N LEU A 68 0.99 9.85 -4.32
CA LEU A 68 -0.14 9.48 -5.15
C LEU A 68 -1.50 9.81 -4.50
N THR A 69 -1.60 9.79 -3.17
CA THR A 69 -2.83 10.16 -2.46
C THR A 69 -2.98 11.67 -2.32
N TYR A 70 -1.88 12.42 -2.20
CA TYR A 70 -1.88 13.88 -2.06
C TYR A 70 -2.29 14.61 -3.35
N PHE A 71 -1.91 14.10 -4.53
CA PHE A 71 -2.25 14.74 -5.80
C PHE A 71 -3.65 14.34 -6.31
N ARG A 72 -4.66 15.06 -5.79
CA ARG A 72 -6.09 14.89 -6.09
C ARG A 72 -6.47 15.05 -7.57
N ASP A 73 -5.74 15.90 -8.30
CA ASP A 73 -5.94 16.09 -9.74
C ASP A 73 -5.01 15.20 -10.55
N PHE A 74 -5.42 13.95 -10.69
CA PHE A 74 -4.68 12.92 -11.42
C PHE A 74 -4.45 13.26 -12.90
N GLU A 75 -5.24 14.18 -13.47
CA GLU A 75 -5.25 14.43 -14.91
C GLU A 75 -4.08 15.28 -15.43
N ARG A 76 -3.30 15.98 -14.58
CA ARG A 76 -2.20 16.84 -15.08
C ARG A 76 -0.92 16.92 -14.27
N THR A 77 -0.96 16.74 -12.95
CA THR A 77 0.20 17.02 -12.09
C THR A 77 0.84 15.72 -11.60
N SER A 78 0.03 14.70 -11.28
CA SER A 78 0.51 13.46 -10.68
C SER A 78 1.37 12.60 -11.61
N GLU A 79 1.06 12.47 -12.92
CA GLU A 79 1.86 11.60 -13.80
C GLU A 79 3.28 12.14 -14.00
N LYS A 80 3.44 13.47 -14.17
CA LYS A 80 4.77 14.07 -14.32
C LYS A 80 5.57 14.03 -13.02
N ASP A 81 4.93 14.30 -11.88
CA ASP A 81 5.60 14.22 -10.58
C ASP A 81 5.95 12.77 -10.23
N TRP A 82 5.05 11.83 -10.50
CA TRP A 82 5.30 10.40 -10.40
C TRP A 82 6.47 9.97 -11.29
N LEU A 83 6.46 10.32 -12.58
CA LEU A 83 7.55 10.00 -13.51
C LEU A 83 8.87 10.66 -13.10
N ARG A 84 8.83 11.85 -12.48
CA ARG A 84 10.01 12.53 -11.94
C ARG A 84 10.56 11.80 -10.73
N LEU A 85 9.70 11.42 -9.78
CA LEU A 85 10.09 10.74 -8.54
C LEU A 85 10.54 9.30 -8.77
N THR A 86 9.92 8.62 -9.74
CA THR A 86 10.27 7.25 -10.14
C THR A 86 11.25 7.22 -11.32
N SER A 87 11.79 8.37 -11.73
CA SER A 87 12.79 8.43 -12.79
C SER A 87 14.02 7.63 -12.38
N GLY A 88 14.40 6.64 -13.18
CA GLY A 88 15.51 5.73 -12.87
C GLY A 88 15.15 4.58 -11.93
N MET A 89 13.91 4.51 -11.43
CA MET A 89 13.40 3.31 -10.77
C MET A 89 12.86 2.35 -11.82
N ASP A 90 13.65 1.33 -12.16
CA ASP A 90 13.13 0.24 -12.96
C ASP A 90 12.03 -0.50 -12.18
N GLU A 91 10.97 -0.89 -12.88
CA GLU A 91 9.98 -1.83 -12.37
C GLU A 91 9.07 -1.35 -11.22
N VAL A 92 8.82 -0.04 -11.13
CA VAL A 92 7.82 0.48 -10.19
C VAL A 92 6.43 0.49 -10.84
N ASN A 93 5.46 -0.10 -10.16
CA ASN A 93 4.05 -0.03 -10.53
C ASN A 93 3.24 0.58 -9.39
N TYR A 94 2.04 1.06 -9.70
CA TYR A 94 1.14 1.61 -8.69
C TYR A 94 -0.33 1.24 -8.96
N THR A 95 -1.16 1.26 -7.94
CA THR A 95 -2.63 1.18 -8.02
C THR A 95 -3.23 2.32 -7.22
N ILE A 96 -4.39 2.82 -7.67
CA ILE A 96 -5.09 3.92 -7.01
C ILE A 96 -6.59 3.63 -7.08
N TYR A 97 -7.27 3.88 -5.97
CA TYR A 97 -8.71 3.78 -5.83
C TYR A 97 -9.19 5.05 -5.14
N THR A 98 -10.25 5.63 -5.69
CA THR A 98 -10.87 6.85 -5.18
C THR A 98 -12.37 6.63 -5.08
N GLU A 99 -12.98 6.96 -3.95
CA GLU A 99 -14.44 7.05 -3.81
C GLU A 99 -14.83 8.36 -3.11
N GLN A 100 -15.91 8.99 -3.58
CA GLN A 100 -16.42 10.21 -2.95
C GLN A 100 -16.91 9.90 -1.53
N THR A 101 -16.63 10.79 -0.59
CA THR A 101 -17.22 10.71 0.75
C THR A 101 -18.69 11.12 0.66
N GLU A 102 -19.60 10.26 1.17
CA GLU A 102 -21.04 10.52 1.14
C GLU A 102 -21.43 11.81 1.90
N GLU A 103 -20.55 12.30 2.79
CA GLU A 103 -20.77 13.50 3.62
C GLU A 103 -20.58 14.84 2.89
N TYR A 104 -19.96 14.87 1.70
CA TYR A 104 -19.70 16.15 1.04
C TYR A 104 -20.94 16.78 0.39
N GLU A 105 -22.02 16.01 0.14
CA GLU A 105 -23.27 16.56 -0.42
C GLU A 105 -24.08 17.39 0.59
N SER A 106 -23.72 17.43 1.87
CA SER A 106 -24.46 18.20 2.90
C SER A 106 -23.58 19.09 3.79
N PHE A 107 -22.59 19.79 3.22
CA PHE A 107 -21.78 20.77 3.96
C PHE A 107 -22.58 22.04 4.32
N SER A 108 -23.43 21.89 5.33
CA SER A 108 -24.06 22.96 6.11
C SER A 108 -24.02 22.55 7.58
N SER A 109 -22.84 22.41 8.18
CA SER A 109 -22.60 22.81 9.58
C SER A 109 -21.15 22.59 9.98
N SER A 110 -20.77 23.36 10.99
CA SER A 110 -19.42 23.70 11.44
C SER A 110 -18.78 22.67 12.40
N SER A 111 -18.82 21.37 12.10
CA SER A 111 -18.02 20.39 12.84
C SER A 111 -16.86 19.89 11.99
N TRP A 112 -15.65 19.99 12.55
CA TRP A 112 -14.43 19.39 12.01
C TRP A 112 -14.37 17.90 12.38
N ASP A 113 -15.50 17.20 12.28
CA ASP A 113 -15.52 15.78 12.54
C ASP A 113 -14.76 15.10 11.40
N GLU A 114 -13.80 14.25 11.74
CA GLU A 114 -13.07 13.49 10.72
C GLU A 114 -14.05 12.62 9.94
N PRO A 115 -14.01 12.65 8.60
CA PRO A 115 -14.91 11.84 7.78
C PRO A 115 -14.79 10.37 8.17
N THR A 116 -15.93 9.79 8.54
CA THR A 116 -15.98 8.39 8.96
C THR A 116 -16.04 7.48 7.74
N TYR A 117 -15.05 6.61 7.58
CA TYR A 117 -15.01 5.60 6.51
C TYR A 117 -15.01 4.20 7.11
N ASN A 118 -15.52 3.23 6.34
CA ASN A 118 -15.42 1.81 6.69
C ASN A 118 -14.18 1.22 6.03
N ALA A 119 -13.10 1.06 6.80
CA ALA A 119 -11.81 0.59 6.30
C ALA A 119 -11.90 -0.73 5.52
N THR A 120 -12.65 -1.72 6.04
CA THR A 120 -12.82 -3.02 5.39
C THR A 120 -13.52 -2.87 4.04
N LEU A 121 -14.66 -2.18 4.01
CA LEU A 121 -15.42 -1.98 2.77
C LEU A 121 -14.61 -1.22 1.72
N LEU A 122 -13.86 -0.20 2.15
CA LEU A 122 -13.01 0.60 1.27
C LEU A 122 -11.89 -0.25 0.66
N VAL A 123 -11.20 -1.06 1.48
CA VAL A 123 -10.16 -1.99 1.01
C VAL A 123 -10.73 -3.05 0.07
N ASP A 124 -11.89 -3.63 0.39
CA ASP A 124 -12.56 -4.62 -0.45
C ASP A 124 -12.83 -4.06 -1.87
N LYS A 125 -13.41 -2.86 -1.96
CA LYS A 125 -13.68 -2.20 -3.24
C LYS A 125 -12.40 -1.86 -4.00
N ALA A 126 -11.37 -1.38 -3.30
CA ALA A 126 -10.08 -1.08 -3.90
C ALA A 126 -9.45 -2.35 -4.51
N LEU A 127 -9.44 -3.46 -3.77
CA LEU A 127 -8.91 -4.74 -4.23
C LEU A 127 -9.71 -5.34 -5.38
N GLU A 128 -11.03 -5.17 -5.39
CA GLU A 128 -11.87 -5.56 -6.52
C GLU A 128 -11.49 -4.78 -7.77
N ALA A 129 -11.39 -3.44 -7.67
CA ALA A 129 -11.01 -2.57 -8.76
C ALA A 129 -9.60 -2.88 -9.31
N TRP A 130 -8.67 -3.26 -8.43
CA TRP A 130 -7.29 -3.56 -8.81
C TRP A 130 -7.04 -5.01 -9.22
N SER A 131 -8.02 -5.90 -9.07
CA SER A 131 -7.84 -7.35 -9.17
C SER A 131 -7.09 -7.81 -10.43
N ILE A 132 -7.44 -7.27 -11.61
CA ILE A 132 -6.74 -7.56 -12.87
C ILE A 132 -5.31 -7.01 -12.83
N LYS A 133 -5.13 -5.76 -12.40
CA LYS A 133 -3.84 -5.09 -12.37
C LYS A 133 -2.85 -5.81 -11.46
N LEU A 134 -3.31 -6.22 -10.27
CA LEU A 134 -2.51 -6.99 -9.31
C LEU A 134 -2.03 -8.33 -9.91
N ARG A 135 -2.90 -9.05 -10.63
CA ARG A 135 -2.53 -10.31 -11.29
C ARG A 135 -1.52 -10.13 -12.42
N LEU A 136 -1.48 -8.95 -13.05
CA LEU A 136 -0.57 -8.64 -14.15
C LEU A 136 0.81 -8.13 -13.70
N MET A 137 1.11 -8.14 -12.40
CA MET A 137 2.41 -7.71 -11.86
C MET A 137 3.22 -8.86 -11.21
N PRO A 138 3.47 -9.99 -11.88
CA PRO A 138 3.97 -11.23 -11.27
C PRO A 138 5.41 -11.18 -10.75
N ASN A 139 6.13 -10.07 -10.97
CA ASN A 139 7.54 -9.92 -10.55
C ASN A 139 7.70 -8.99 -9.35
N ARG A 140 6.61 -8.51 -8.73
CA ARG A 140 6.69 -7.64 -7.55
C ARG A 140 6.92 -8.47 -6.27
N THR A 141 7.84 -8.02 -5.43
CA THR A 141 8.21 -8.66 -4.16
C THR A 141 7.91 -7.77 -2.97
N ASP A 142 7.83 -6.45 -3.20
CA ASP A 142 7.66 -5.45 -2.17
C ASP A 142 6.52 -4.50 -2.54
N PHE A 143 5.84 -3.98 -1.53
CA PHE A 143 4.78 -2.98 -1.70
C PHE A 143 4.65 -2.07 -0.48
N GLY A 144 4.04 -0.91 -0.67
CA GLY A 144 3.64 0.00 0.41
C GLY A 144 2.41 0.80 -0.05
N CYS A 145 1.55 1.17 0.88
CA CYS A 145 0.28 1.82 0.56
C CYS A 145 -0.01 2.98 1.50
N ASN A 146 -0.55 4.06 0.96
CA ASN A 146 -0.98 5.22 1.71
C ASN A 146 -2.47 5.54 1.44
N PHE A 147 -3.04 6.37 2.30
CA PHE A 147 -4.45 6.72 2.31
C PHE A 147 -4.65 8.20 2.67
N ASP A 148 -5.50 8.89 1.90
CA ASP A 148 -6.01 10.24 2.21
C ASP A 148 -7.55 10.17 2.31
N ASN A 149 -8.13 10.81 3.32
CA ASN A 149 -9.58 10.74 3.63
C ASN A 149 -10.30 12.09 3.58
N ASP A 150 -9.75 13.12 2.95
CA ASP A 150 -10.36 14.45 2.95
C ASP A 150 -11.68 14.51 2.13
N ILE A 151 -11.68 15.13 0.94
CA ILE A 151 -12.91 15.26 0.11
C ILE A 151 -13.27 13.92 -0.55
N VAL A 152 -12.28 13.07 -0.78
CA VAL A 152 -12.42 11.78 -1.49
C VAL A 152 -11.51 10.79 -0.78
N ASN A 153 -12.05 9.64 -0.41
CA ASN A 153 -11.26 8.54 0.13
C ASN A 153 -10.36 8.00 -0.98
N THR A 154 -9.04 8.12 -0.82
CA THR A 154 -8.05 7.73 -1.81
C THR A 154 -7.07 6.74 -1.22
N ILE A 155 -7.05 5.50 -1.71
CA ILE A 155 -6.00 4.53 -1.41
C ILE A 155 -5.06 4.44 -2.61
N ALA A 156 -3.76 4.57 -2.37
CA ALA A 156 -2.74 4.28 -3.36
C ALA A 156 -1.77 3.23 -2.83
N CYS A 157 -1.30 2.35 -3.71
CA CYS A 157 -0.23 1.40 -3.41
C CYS A 157 0.84 1.46 -4.48
N VAL A 158 2.09 1.30 -4.07
CA VAL A 158 3.27 1.21 -4.92
C VAL A 158 3.88 -0.18 -4.77
N TYR A 159 4.35 -0.74 -5.88
CA TYR A 159 4.90 -2.09 -5.99
C TYR A 159 6.23 -2.06 -6.72
N THR A 160 7.17 -2.90 -6.28
CA THR A 160 8.47 -3.08 -6.94
C THR A 160 8.93 -4.54 -6.87
N GLY A 161 9.77 -4.94 -7.82
CA GLY A 161 10.48 -6.24 -7.81
C GLY A 161 11.90 -6.14 -7.22
N LYS A 162 12.33 -4.95 -6.84
CA LYS A 162 13.65 -4.65 -6.26
C LYS A 162 13.46 -3.92 -4.94
N ASN A 163 14.32 -4.18 -3.96
CA ASN A 163 14.30 -3.45 -2.71
C ASN A 163 14.70 -1.98 -2.98
N ILE A 164 13.81 -1.04 -2.70
CA ILE A 164 14.04 0.40 -2.87
C ILE A 164 14.29 0.98 -1.47
N THR A 165 15.39 1.71 -1.32
CA THR A 165 15.70 2.55 -0.17
C THR A 165 15.93 3.98 -0.68
N PHE A 166 15.24 4.97 -0.11
CA PHE A 166 15.60 6.36 -0.37
C PHE A 166 16.90 6.70 0.36
N GLY A 167 17.77 7.50 -0.28
CA GLY A 167 18.94 8.07 0.38
C GLY A 167 18.52 9.05 1.49
N ASP A 168 19.43 9.40 2.39
CA ASP A 168 19.19 10.30 3.53
C ASP A 168 18.41 11.57 3.09
N PRO A 169 17.23 11.87 3.68
CA PRO A 169 16.40 13.01 3.30
C PRO A 169 17.06 14.38 3.54
N ASN A 170 18.19 14.43 4.25
CA ASN A 170 19.01 15.66 4.39
C ASN A 170 20.00 15.86 3.23
N SER A 171 20.16 14.87 2.37
CA SER A 171 20.84 15.05 1.09
C SER A 171 19.80 15.49 0.07
N ALA A 172 19.99 16.64 -0.57
CA ALA A 172 19.13 17.14 -1.63
C ALA A 172 19.26 16.32 -2.95
N GLY A 173 19.38 15.00 -2.84
CA GLY A 173 19.69 14.06 -3.91
C GLY A 173 18.62 13.00 -4.01
N LEU A 174 18.30 12.66 -5.26
CA LEU A 174 17.45 11.56 -5.69
C LEU A 174 17.71 10.25 -4.91
N PRO A 175 16.73 9.31 -4.87
CA PRO A 175 16.90 7.97 -4.32
C PRO A 175 18.25 7.35 -4.67
N ASP A 176 18.98 6.90 -3.65
CA ASP A 176 20.23 6.16 -3.84
C ASP A 176 19.87 4.70 -4.17
N ILE A 177 19.88 4.37 -5.47
CA ILE A 177 19.59 3.03 -5.98
C ILE A 177 20.92 2.24 -5.98
N THR A 178 21.12 1.36 -5.02
CA THR A 178 22.24 0.40 -5.05
C THR A 178 21.91 -0.76 -6.01
N PHE A 179 22.71 -0.89 -7.07
CA PHE A 179 22.64 -1.94 -8.11
C PHE A 179 23.20 -3.29 -7.65
#